data_AF-A0A158QHV6-F1
#
_entry.id   AF-A0A158QHV6-F1
#
_cell.length_a   1.000
_cell.length_b   1.000
_cell.length_c   1.000
_cell.angle_alpha   90.00
_cell.angle_beta   90.00
_cell.angle_gamma   90.00
#
_symmetry.space_group_name_H-M   'P 1'
#
loop_
_entity.id
_entity.type
_entity.pdbx_description
1 polymer ?
#
loop_
_entity_poly.entity_id
_entity_poly.type
_entity_poly.pdbx_seq_one_letter_code
_entity_poly.pdbx_strand_id
1 'polypeptide(L)'
;MSAEPKSIQVNRLSVHDLFIILSYSLYPPTFLFGPLTLYSDWCSSRQNEVTRSVMVPSDYKGCLTTRILSRKSLVWRGVRLLFWLLFWELVIHVVYPNALVYCMTEPIMGVPPPPLDSNATTFHGSRYIITDRSAPGCAIYLLGMQFYFTYLLLYGWPSWFSDLDMLLNKGTSSDNGVPCLVPDGPQFAIHNLNEHTFLHAYFDSFPYRTFDRGLYNFLKWHVYLPFLNQSQGPSVGRKVLAGLLVFGFVLIFHTMNGVNGIWVLINVLQVFFEQLIRWAYKSTKFGDSVRARFSPNNIQRLTGILCSVSGMLSSAGFFFFTLGYSSGIWILYLMFFDPIYLPVSLVLFYCTYQISTEMKNLRNSKIESKLC
;
A
#
# COMPACT_ATOMS: atom_id res chain seq x y z
N MET A 1 7.99 -22.66 24.11
CA MET A 1 6.92 -21.88 24.79
C MET A 1 5.73 -21.79 23.84
N SER A 2 4.54 -22.17 24.30
CA SER A 2 3.30 -21.95 23.53
C SER A 2 3.11 -20.45 23.35
N ALA A 3 2.94 -20.00 22.12
CA ALA A 3 2.48 -18.65 21.87
C ALA A 3 0.99 -18.61 22.25
N GLU A 4 0.70 -18.31 23.51
CA GLU A 4 -0.63 -17.82 23.85
C GLU A 4 -0.92 -16.62 22.93
N PRO A 5 -2.15 -16.50 22.40
CA PRO A 5 -2.54 -15.29 21.69
C PRO A 5 -2.20 -14.11 22.61
N LYS A 6 -1.37 -13.18 22.11
CA LYS A 6 -1.00 -11.96 22.84
C LYS A 6 -2.22 -11.04 22.91
N SER A 7 -3.23 -11.45 23.65
CA SER A 7 -4.44 -10.70 23.94
C SER A 7 -4.26 -9.96 25.26
N ILE A 8 -4.84 -8.78 25.34
CA ILE A 8 -4.99 -8.08 26.62
C ILE A 8 -6.12 -8.80 27.34
N GLN A 9 -5.81 -9.58 28.38
CA GLN A 9 -6.83 -10.15 29.26
C GLN A 9 -7.36 -9.06 30.19
N VAL A 10 -8.62 -8.69 30.01
CA VAL A 10 -9.35 -7.80 30.92
C VAL A 10 -10.12 -8.69 31.91
N ASN A 11 -9.53 -8.93 33.08
CA ASN A 11 -10.05 -9.91 34.05
C ASN A 11 -11.42 -9.53 34.64
N ARG A 12 -11.78 -8.24 34.63
CA ARG A 12 -13.12 -7.70 34.89
C ARG A 12 -13.27 -6.37 34.15
N LEU A 13 -14.27 -6.22 33.29
CA LEU A 13 -14.62 -4.92 32.69
C LEU A 13 -15.23 -4.03 33.77
N SER A 14 -14.48 -3.03 34.24
CA SER A 14 -15.08 -1.93 34.99
C SER A 14 -15.83 -0.98 34.06
N VAL A 15 -16.72 -0.14 34.61
CA VAL A 15 -17.36 0.95 33.85
C VAL A 15 -16.31 1.89 33.23
N HIS A 16 -15.19 2.10 33.92
CA HIS A 16 -14.06 2.86 33.41
C HIS A 16 -13.41 2.21 32.18
N ASP A 17 -13.22 0.88 32.20
CA ASP A 17 -12.67 0.15 31.05
C ASP A 17 -13.63 0.21 29.85
N LEU A 18 -14.95 0.17 30.09
CA LEU A 18 -15.95 0.38 29.04
C LEU A 18 -15.82 1.76 28.41
N PHE A 19 -15.64 2.83 29.20
CA PHE A 19 -15.41 4.17 28.67
C PHE A 19 -14.12 4.27 27.84
N ILE A 20 -13.05 3.59 28.25
CA ILE A 20 -11.81 3.53 27.46
C ILE A 20 -12.06 2.83 26.12
N ILE A 21 -12.74 1.69 26.13
CA ILE A 21 -13.06 0.93 24.91
C ILE A 21 -13.96 1.75 23.98
N LEU A 22 -14.96 2.45 24.51
CA LEU A 22 -15.81 3.34 23.73
C LEU A 22 -15.02 4.51 23.16
N SER A 23 -14.12 5.11 23.95
CA SER A 23 -13.27 6.22 23.51
C SER A 23 -12.34 5.81 22.36
N TYR A 24 -11.81 4.58 22.41
CA TYR A 24 -11.04 3.99 21.31
C TYR A 24 -11.93 3.69 20.09
N SER A 25 -13.06 3.01 20.29
CA SER A 25 -13.93 2.56 19.21
C SER A 25 -14.60 3.72 18.46
N LEU A 26 -14.87 4.81 19.17
CA LEU A 26 -15.50 6.02 18.64
C LEU A 26 -14.49 7.16 18.47
N TYR A 27 -13.18 6.87 18.42
CA TYR A 27 -12.16 7.89 18.34
C TYR A 27 -12.32 8.70 17.04
N PRO A 28 -12.70 10.00 17.11
CA PRO A 28 -13.14 10.73 15.92
C PRO A 28 -12.12 10.76 14.76
N PRO A 29 -10.80 10.91 15.01
CA PRO A 29 -9.81 10.86 13.93
C PRO A 29 -9.83 9.56 13.13
N THR A 30 -10.15 8.41 13.73
CA THR A 30 -10.12 7.11 13.04
C THR A 30 -11.50 6.51 12.81
N PHE A 31 -12.56 7.17 13.26
CA PHE A 31 -13.91 6.61 13.29
C PHE A 31 -14.52 6.40 11.89
N LEU A 32 -14.46 7.41 11.02
CA LEU A 32 -15.10 7.37 9.71
C LEU A 32 -14.05 7.29 8.59
N PHE A 33 -13.90 6.09 8.01
CA PHE A 33 -12.93 5.79 6.92
C PHE A 33 -11.46 6.12 7.26
N GLY A 34 -11.15 6.33 8.53
CA GLY A 34 -9.79 6.59 8.99
C GLY A 34 -8.95 5.33 9.04
N PRO A 35 -7.62 5.46 9.19
CA PRO A 35 -6.71 4.32 9.27
C PRO A 35 -7.05 3.42 10.46
N LEU A 36 -7.00 2.10 10.26
CA LEU A 36 -7.14 1.15 11.35
C LEU A 36 -5.97 1.30 12.33
N THR A 37 -6.28 1.54 13.60
CA THR A 37 -5.32 1.59 14.70
C THR A 37 -5.59 0.44 15.66
N LEU A 38 -4.54 -0.18 16.20
CA LEU A 38 -4.72 -1.28 17.16
C LEU A 38 -5.04 -0.74 18.56
N TYR A 39 -5.85 -1.47 19.33
CA TYR A 39 -6.16 -1.08 20.72
C TYR A 39 -4.93 -1.06 21.62
N SER A 40 -3.99 -1.98 21.40
CA SER A 40 -2.68 -2.00 22.06
C SER A 40 -1.82 -0.76 21.76
N ASP A 41 -1.88 -0.27 20.52
CA ASP A 41 -1.23 0.98 20.10
C ASP A 41 -1.90 2.20 20.74
N TRP A 42 -3.23 2.20 20.83
CA TRP A 42 -3.99 3.19 21.60
C TRP A 42 -3.52 3.27 23.04
N CYS A 43 -3.53 2.14 23.76
CA CYS A 43 -3.10 2.06 25.16
C CYS A 43 -1.64 2.52 25.35
N SER A 44 -0.75 2.13 24.43
CA SER A 44 0.67 2.51 24.47
C SER A 44 0.87 4.01 24.19
N SER A 45 0.14 4.57 23.22
CA SER A 45 0.18 6.00 22.93
C SER A 45 -0.36 6.85 24.08
N ARG A 46 -1.31 6.31 24.87
CA ARG A 46 -1.97 6.98 26.00
C ARG A 46 -1.57 6.39 27.35
N GLN A 47 -0.32 5.97 27.48
CA GLN A 47 0.15 5.22 28.64
C GLN A 47 -0.12 5.91 29.99
N ASN A 48 -0.21 7.24 30.07
CA ASN A 48 -0.56 7.96 31.32
C ASN A 48 -2.06 7.98 31.66
N GLU A 49 -2.95 7.73 30.70
CA GLU A 49 -4.42 7.72 30.86
C GLU A 49 -4.95 6.31 31.16
N VAL A 50 -4.24 5.27 30.73
CA VAL A 50 -4.72 3.87 30.73
C VAL A 50 -4.10 3.01 31.86
N THR A 51 -3.01 3.45 32.51
CA THR A 51 -2.11 2.65 33.38
C THR A 51 -2.63 2.27 34.78
N ARG A 52 -3.93 2.13 35.00
CA ARG A 52 -4.41 1.45 36.23
C ARG A 52 -5.05 0.07 36.00
N SER A 53 -5.46 -0.29 34.78
CA SER A 53 -6.19 -1.56 34.56
C SER A 53 -5.62 -2.48 33.47
N VAL A 54 -4.74 -2.00 32.58
CA VAL A 54 -4.28 -2.78 31.41
C VAL A 54 -2.76 -2.86 31.33
N MET A 55 -2.19 -4.06 31.49
CA MET A 55 -0.79 -4.34 31.18
C MET A 55 -0.62 -4.69 29.69
N VAL A 56 0.14 -3.86 28.96
CA VAL A 56 0.58 -4.17 27.60
C VAL A 56 1.98 -4.79 27.67
N PRO A 57 2.23 -5.96 27.08
CA PRO A 57 3.57 -6.57 27.06
C PRO A 57 4.62 -5.65 26.43
N SER A 58 5.82 -5.54 27.03
CA SER A 58 6.93 -4.68 26.59
C SER A 58 7.38 -4.91 25.15
N ASP A 59 7.21 -6.14 24.68
CA ASP A 59 7.60 -6.62 23.35
C ASP A 59 6.44 -6.55 22.34
N TYR A 60 5.28 -6.06 22.78
CA TYR A 60 4.20 -5.58 21.91
C TYR A 60 4.46 -4.10 21.57
N LYS A 61 5.52 -3.84 20.80
CA LYS A 61 5.57 -2.59 20.03
C LYS A 61 4.68 -2.79 18.82
N GLY A 62 3.46 -2.27 18.87
CA GLY A 62 2.67 -2.14 17.65
C GLY A 62 3.24 -1.02 16.78
N CYS A 63 2.43 -0.52 15.85
CA CYS A 63 2.93 0.13 14.65
C CYS A 63 2.96 1.66 14.73
N LEU A 64 3.12 2.16 15.96
CA LEU A 64 3.23 3.57 16.30
C LEU A 64 4.37 4.23 15.51
N THR A 65 4.07 5.38 14.93
CA THR A 65 5.05 6.16 14.18
C THR A 65 5.61 7.25 15.11
N THR A 66 6.92 7.31 15.31
CA THR A 66 7.53 8.40 16.06
C THR A 66 7.57 9.67 15.20
N ARG A 67 6.98 10.76 15.70
CA ARG A 67 7.05 12.08 15.06
C ARG A 67 7.47 13.16 16.04
N ILE A 68 8.17 14.17 15.54
CA ILE A 68 8.50 15.38 16.31
C ILE A 68 7.29 16.31 16.26
N LEU A 69 6.68 16.53 17.42
CA LEU A 69 5.48 17.34 17.56
C LEU A 69 5.84 18.73 18.07
N SER A 70 5.68 19.71 17.17
CA SER A 70 5.80 21.14 17.48
C SER A 70 4.62 21.88 16.88
N ARG A 71 4.25 23.02 17.46
CA ARG A 71 3.20 23.87 16.90
C ARG A 71 3.50 24.27 15.45
N LYS A 72 4.76 24.57 15.13
CA LYS A 72 5.20 24.91 13.77
C LYS A 72 5.03 23.74 12.80
N SER A 73 5.48 22.53 13.18
CA SER A 73 5.37 21.35 12.31
C SER A 73 3.92 20.95 12.07
N LEU A 74 3.06 21.08 13.08
CA LEU A 74 1.64 20.79 12.96
C LEU A 74 0.91 21.80 12.06
N VAL A 75 1.18 23.11 12.22
CA VAL A 75 0.63 24.16 11.35
C VAL A 75 1.05 23.93 9.90
N TRP A 76 2.33 23.67 9.65
CA TRP A 76 2.82 23.43 8.28
C TRP A 76 2.19 22.20 7.62
N ARG A 77 2.04 21.10 8.39
CA ARG A 77 1.33 19.91 7.90
C ARG A 77 -0.13 20.20 7.59
N GLY A 78 -0.82 20.95 8.45
CA GLY A 78 -2.21 21.36 8.24
C GLY A 78 -2.38 22.23 6.99
N VAL A 79 -1.53 23.24 6.81
CA VAL A 79 -1.51 24.09 5.60
C VAL A 79 -1.26 23.25 4.35
N ARG A 80 -0.30 22.32 4.40
CA ARG A 80 -0.01 21.42 3.28
C ARG A 80 -1.22 20.53 2.92
N LEU A 81 -1.90 19.97 3.93
CA LEU A 81 -3.09 19.14 3.71
C LEU A 81 -4.24 19.96 3.13
N LEU A 82 -4.47 21.17 3.65
CA LEU A 82 -5.50 22.08 3.13
C LEU A 82 -5.20 22.49 1.69
N PHE A 83 -3.94 22.82 1.38
CA PHE A 83 -3.53 23.13 0.02
C PHE A 83 -3.83 21.97 -0.93
N TRP A 84 -3.40 20.75 -0.61
CA TRP A 84 -3.64 19.59 -1.47
C TRP A 84 -5.11 19.22 -1.58
N LEU A 85 -5.89 19.40 -0.51
CA LEU A 85 -7.35 19.25 -0.56
C LEU A 85 -7.94 20.22 -1.59
N LEU A 86 -7.70 21.52 -1.43
CA LEU A 86 -8.29 22.55 -2.30
C LEU A 86 -7.80 22.41 -3.76
N PHE A 87 -6.51 22.17 -3.95
CA PHE A 87 -5.93 21.98 -5.27
C PHE A 87 -6.52 20.76 -5.97
N TRP A 88 -6.58 19.62 -5.27
CA TRP A 88 -7.10 18.40 -5.88
C TRP A 88 -8.60 18.47 -6.13
N GLU A 89 -9.37 19.06 -5.20
CA GLU A 89 -10.79 19.38 -5.41
C GLU A 89 -10.97 20.24 -6.67
N LEU A 90 -10.15 21.27 -6.87
CA LEU A 90 -10.21 22.08 -8.10
C LEU A 90 -9.94 21.24 -9.37
N VAL A 91 -8.94 20.37 -9.34
CA VAL A 91 -8.60 19.51 -10.49
C VAL A 91 -9.75 18.56 -10.85
N ILE A 92 -10.39 17.92 -9.86
CA ILE A 92 -11.47 16.95 -10.12
C ILE A 92 -12.73 17.62 -10.66
N HIS A 93 -13.00 18.88 -10.28
CA HIS A 93 -14.11 19.68 -10.81
C HIS A 93 -13.88 20.12 -12.27
N VAL A 94 -12.66 20.01 -12.79
CA VAL A 94 -12.33 20.35 -14.17
C VAL A 94 -12.21 19.10 -15.05
N VAL A 95 -11.50 18.07 -14.59
CA VAL A 95 -11.05 16.97 -15.46
C VAL A 95 -11.91 15.71 -15.35
N TYR A 96 -12.67 15.53 -14.28
CA TYR A 96 -13.57 14.37 -14.05
C TYR A 96 -12.95 13.01 -14.47
N PRO A 97 -11.83 12.58 -13.87
CA PRO A 97 -11.05 11.42 -14.35
C PRO A 97 -11.84 10.10 -14.38
N ASN A 98 -12.77 9.90 -13.44
CA ASN A 98 -13.67 8.74 -13.44
C ASN A 98 -14.61 8.74 -14.65
N ALA A 99 -15.17 9.89 -15.01
CA ALA A 99 -16.04 10.01 -16.17
C ALA A 99 -15.25 9.77 -17.46
N LEU A 100 -14.04 10.31 -17.55
CA LEU A 100 -13.16 10.12 -18.71
C LEU A 100 -12.86 8.63 -18.92
N VAL A 101 -12.48 7.89 -17.89
CA VAL A 101 -12.22 6.45 -18.02
C VAL A 101 -13.50 5.67 -18.31
N TYR A 102 -14.58 5.95 -17.58
CA TYR A 102 -15.88 5.32 -17.83
C TYR A 102 -16.34 5.48 -19.29
N CYS A 103 -16.20 6.68 -19.86
CA CYS A 103 -16.54 6.94 -21.26
C CYS A 103 -15.61 6.27 -22.28
N MET A 104 -14.42 5.82 -21.88
CA MET A 104 -13.47 5.09 -22.74
C MET A 104 -13.52 3.57 -22.55
N THR A 105 -14.10 3.07 -21.46
CA THR A 105 -14.06 1.65 -21.09
C THR A 105 -15.42 0.95 -21.12
N GLU A 106 -16.52 1.70 -21.31
CA GLU A 106 -17.87 1.15 -21.40
C GLU A 106 -18.01 0.21 -22.62
N PRO A 107 -18.23 -1.11 -22.41
CA PRO A 107 -18.31 -2.10 -23.47
C PRO A 107 -19.74 -2.22 -24.05
N ILE A 108 -20.72 -1.48 -23.51
CA ILE A 108 -22.13 -1.58 -23.93
C ILE A 108 -22.36 -1.00 -25.34
N MET A 109 -21.35 -0.34 -25.94
CA MET A 109 -21.52 0.39 -27.19
C MET A 109 -21.01 -0.33 -28.45
N GLY A 110 -20.60 -1.60 -28.37
CA GLY A 110 -20.26 -2.42 -29.55
C GLY A 110 -19.04 -1.94 -30.34
N VAL A 111 -18.07 -1.32 -29.67
CA VAL A 111 -16.87 -0.79 -30.33
C VAL A 111 -15.81 -1.88 -30.43
N PRO A 112 -15.20 -2.10 -31.62
CA PRO A 112 -14.09 -3.04 -31.76
C PRO A 112 -12.91 -2.61 -30.85
N PRO A 113 -12.06 -3.56 -30.42
CA PRO A 113 -10.84 -3.24 -29.68
C PRO A 113 -10.02 -2.17 -30.44
N PRO A 114 -9.14 -1.41 -29.75
CA PRO A 114 -8.30 -0.41 -30.39
C PRO A 114 -7.69 -0.99 -31.68
N PRO A 115 -7.70 -0.26 -32.80
CA PRO A 115 -7.25 -0.79 -34.07
C PRO A 115 -5.83 -1.33 -33.92
N LEU A 116 -5.60 -2.58 -34.32
CA LEU A 116 -4.27 -3.21 -34.34
C LEU A 116 -3.28 -2.47 -35.25
N ASP A 117 -3.76 -1.55 -36.07
CA ASP A 117 -2.93 -0.66 -36.87
C ASP A 117 -2.20 0.34 -35.97
N SER A 118 -0.88 0.19 -35.87
CA SER A 118 -0.01 1.10 -35.12
C SER A 118 0.04 2.51 -35.71
N ASN A 119 -0.42 2.72 -36.94
CA ASN A 119 -0.42 4.02 -37.61
C ASN A 119 -1.68 4.84 -37.32
N ALA A 120 -2.72 4.24 -36.74
CA ALA A 120 -3.93 4.96 -36.34
C ALA A 120 -3.63 5.92 -35.16
N THR A 121 -3.70 7.24 -35.39
CA THR A 121 -3.48 8.24 -34.33
C THR A 121 -4.70 8.40 -33.41
N THR A 122 -5.87 8.02 -33.91
CA THR A 122 -7.15 8.10 -33.21
C THR A 122 -7.86 6.76 -33.24
N PHE A 123 -8.61 6.46 -32.19
CA PHE A 123 -9.50 5.31 -32.15
C PHE A 123 -10.80 5.66 -31.44
N HIS A 124 -11.84 4.88 -31.69
CA HIS A 124 -13.10 5.02 -30.96
C HIS A 124 -12.91 4.46 -29.56
N GLY A 125 -12.86 5.34 -28.55
CA GLY A 125 -12.92 4.94 -27.14
C GLY A 125 -14.33 4.56 -26.71
N SER A 126 -15.33 5.12 -27.40
CA SER A 126 -16.74 4.67 -27.35
C SER A 126 -17.45 5.04 -28.65
N ARG A 127 -18.74 4.67 -28.78
CA ARG A 127 -19.58 5.10 -29.92
C ARG A 127 -19.67 6.62 -30.06
N TYR A 128 -19.50 7.35 -28.96
CA TYR A 128 -19.67 8.80 -28.92
C TYR A 128 -18.35 9.57 -28.89
N ILE A 129 -17.23 8.91 -28.55
CA ILE A 129 -15.93 9.56 -28.35
C ILE A 129 -14.89 8.94 -29.27
N ILE A 130 -14.42 9.75 -30.21
CA ILE A 130 -13.14 9.54 -30.89
C ILE A 130 -12.07 10.12 -29.99
N THR A 131 -11.08 9.32 -29.64
CA THR A 131 -10.01 9.73 -28.76
C THR A 131 -8.66 9.41 -29.37
N ASP A 132 -7.66 10.21 -29.05
CA ASP A 132 -6.29 9.92 -29.44
C ASP A 132 -5.68 8.80 -28.57
N ARG A 133 -4.59 8.21 -29.05
CA ARG A 133 -3.85 7.16 -28.34
C ARG A 133 -3.13 7.62 -27.07
N SER A 134 -3.21 8.87 -26.64
CA SER A 134 -2.64 9.34 -25.37
C SER A 134 -3.69 9.50 -24.27
N ALA A 135 -4.96 9.73 -24.63
CA ALA A 135 -6.02 9.98 -23.67
C ALA A 135 -6.24 8.85 -22.64
N PRO A 136 -6.21 7.54 -23.00
CA PRO A 136 -6.29 6.46 -22.01
C PRO A 136 -5.16 6.49 -20.99
N GLY A 137 -3.93 6.73 -21.44
CA GLY A 137 -2.77 6.88 -20.55
C GLY A 137 -2.92 8.07 -19.61
N CYS A 138 -3.40 9.20 -20.13
CA CYS A 138 -3.68 10.40 -19.33
C CYS A 138 -4.76 10.12 -18.26
N ALA A 139 -5.86 9.48 -18.65
CA ALA A 139 -6.96 9.20 -17.73
C ALA A 139 -6.54 8.21 -16.62
N ILE A 140 -5.80 7.15 -16.99
CA ILE A 140 -5.23 6.21 -16.03
C ILE A 140 -4.28 6.93 -15.05
N TYR A 141 -3.43 7.82 -15.56
CA TYR A 141 -2.53 8.61 -14.73
C TYR A 141 -3.31 9.48 -13.73
N LEU A 142 -4.34 10.19 -14.20
CA LEU A 142 -5.19 11.03 -13.36
C LEU A 142 -5.96 10.23 -12.31
N LEU A 143 -6.41 9.01 -12.63
CA LEU A 143 -6.99 8.09 -11.64
C LEU A 143 -5.99 7.64 -10.59
N GLY A 144 -4.75 7.35 -10.98
CA GLY A 144 -3.67 7.06 -10.03
C GLY A 144 -3.41 8.24 -9.09
N MET A 145 -3.41 9.46 -9.63
CA MET A 145 -3.28 10.69 -8.83
C MET A 145 -4.50 10.90 -7.92
N GLN A 146 -5.72 10.65 -8.41
CA GLN A 146 -6.95 10.68 -7.60
C GLN A 146 -6.83 9.77 -6.40
N PHE A 147 -6.47 8.52 -6.66
CA PHE A 147 -6.31 7.53 -5.61
C PHE A 147 -5.27 7.96 -4.58
N TYR A 148 -4.12 8.47 -5.04
CA TYR A 148 -3.08 9.00 -4.16
C TYR A 148 -3.58 10.15 -3.28
N PHE A 149 -4.19 11.19 -3.87
CA PHE A 149 -4.64 12.36 -3.11
C PHE A 149 -5.79 12.03 -2.16
N THR A 150 -6.72 11.16 -2.57
CA THR A 150 -7.74 10.64 -1.67
C THR A 150 -7.10 10.00 -0.44
N TYR A 151 -6.12 9.11 -0.60
CA TYR A 151 -5.46 8.47 0.54
C TYR A 151 -4.52 9.40 1.33
N LEU A 152 -3.92 10.40 0.67
CA LEU A 152 -3.19 11.46 1.35
C LEU A 152 -4.09 12.19 2.35
N LEU A 153 -5.35 12.44 1.99
CA LEU A 153 -6.33 13.12 2.83
C LEU A 153 -6.93 12.17 3.88
N LEU A 154 -7.29 10.94 3.50
CA LEU A 154 -7.83 9.92 4.40
C LEU A 154 -6.87 9.54 5.53
N TYR A 155 -5.56 9.58 5.29
CA TYR A 155 -4.58 9.41 6.36
C TYR A 155 -4.12 10.74 6.97
N GLY A 156 -4.05 11.78 6.14
CA GLY A 156 -3.53 13.08 6.51
C GLY A 156 -4.33 13.75 7.62
N TRP A 157 -5.64 13.91 7.43
CA TRP A 157 -6.49 14.57 8.42
C TRP A 157 -6.59 13.79 9.73
N PRO A 158 -6.86 12.47 9.73
CA PRO A 158 -6.78 11.64 10.94
C PRO A 158 -5.45 11.76 11.68
N SER A 159 -4.33 11.72 10.95
CA SER A 159 -3.01 11.86 11.57
C SER A 159 -2.81 13.23 12.18
N TRP A 160 -3.31 14.29 11.54
CA TRP A 160 -3.19 15.65 12.02
C TRP A 160 -4.02 15.88 13.27
N PHE A 161 -5.28 15.44 13.29
CA PHE A 161 -6.15 15.57 14.47
C PHE A 161 -5.64 14.74 15.65
N SER A 162 -5.15 13.51 15.40
CA SER A 162 -4.58 12.68 16.45
C SER A 162 -3.30 13.29 17.05
N ASP A 163 -2.44 13.85 16.20
CA ASP A 163 -1.22 14.53 16.65
C ASP A 163 -1.52 15.85 17.37
N LEU A 164 -2.57 16.56 16.97
CA LEU A 164 -3.06 17.76 17.68
C LEU A 164 -3.53 17.41 19.09
N ASP A 165 -4.38 16.38 19.22
CA ASP A 165 -4.86 15.88 20.50
C ASP A 165 -3.68 15.50 21.42
N MET A 166 -2.68 14.80 20.88
CA MET A 166 -1.49 14.45 21.66
C MET A 166 -0.64 15.66 22.05
N LEU A 167 -0.48 16.65 21.17
CA LEU A 167 0.23 17.90 21.48
C LEU A 167 -0.50 18.71 22.58
N LEU A 168 -1.83 18.74 22.55
CA LEU A 168 -2.63 19.44 23.56
C LEU A 168 -2.55 18.77 24.93
N ASN A 169 -2.55 17.43 24.99
CA ASN A 169 -2.52 16.69 26.25
C ASN A 169 -1.12 16.51 26.85
N LYS A 170 -0.08 16.35 26.02
CA LYS A 170 1.30 16.07 26.48
C LYS A 170 2.29 17.24 26.33
N GLY A 171 1.90 18.32 25.64
CA GLY A 171 2.79 19.43 25.32
C GLY A 171 3.78 19.11 24.20
N THR A 172 4.72 20.02 23.94
CA THR A 172 5.74 19.88 22.87
C THR A 172 6.76 18.81 23.18
N SER A 173 7.19 18.06 22.16
CA SER A 173 8.19 17.00 22.33
C SER A 173 9.61 17.55 22.39
N SER A 174 10.45 17.00 23.28
CA SER A 174 11.92 17.10 23.18
C SER A 174 12.43 16.32 21.96
N ASP A 175 13.71 16.47 21.62
CA ASP A 175 14.35 15.97 20.37
C ASP A 175 14.13 14.47 20.05
N ASN A 176 13.69 13.66 21.02
CA ASN A 176 13.49 12.21 20.85
C ASN A 176 12.15 11.81 20.20
N GLY A 177 11.25 12.76 19.91
CA GLY A 177 9.96 12.51 19.25
C GLY A 177 8.92 11.79 20.14
N VAL A 178 7.68 11.73 19.68
CA VAL A 178 6.54 11.14 20.42
C VAL A 178 5.90 10.02 19.58
N PRO A 179 5.50 8.90 20.20
CA PRO A 179 4.79 7.83 19.50
C PRO A 179 3.38 8.27 19.12
N CYS A 180 3.15 8.48 17.83
CA CYS A 180 1.86 8.85 17.25
C CYS A 180 1.03 7.62 16.90
N LEU A 181 -0.25 7.69 17.25
CA LEU A 181 -1.22 6.62 17.07
C LEU A 181 -1.51 6.32 15.61
N VAL A 182 -1.83 7.36 14.83
CA VAL A 182 -2.26 7.21 13.45
C VAL A 182 -1.03 7.13 12.53
N PRO A 183 -0.87 6.05 11.74
CA PRO A 183 0.27 5.88 10.87
C PRO A 183 0.31 6.97 9.77
N ASP A 184 1.49 7.17 9.18
CA ASP A 184 1.58 8.00 7.98
C ASP A 184 0.75 7.38 6.84
N GLY A 185 0.23 8.25 5.98
CA GLY A 185 -0.42 7.85 4.72
C GLY A 185 0.52 7.12 3.76
N PRO A 186 0.00 6.75 2.58
CA PRO A 186 0.75 5.95 1.61
C PRO A 186 2.07 6.63 1.31
N GLN A 187 3.15 5.92 1.61
CA GLN A 187 4.47 6.38 1.25
C GLN A 187 4.69 5.98 -0.20
N PHE A 188 4.91 6.96 -1.08
CA PHE A 188 5.60 6.67 -2.33
C PHE A 188 6.89 5.92 -1.99
N ALA A 189 7.33 5.07 -2.91
CA ALA A 189 8.43 4.10 -2.83
C ALA A 189 9.83 4.64 -2.41
N ILE A 190 9.89 5.78 -1.74
CA ILE A 190 11.08 6.58 -1.46
C ILE A 190 11.33 6.73 0.06
N HIS A 191 10.33 6.60 0.95
CA HIS A 191 10.50 7.10 2.33
C HIS A 191 10.84 6.07 3.44
N ASN A 192 10.65 4.76 3.28
CA ASN A 192 11.10 3.77 4.29
C ASN A 192 11.49 2.44 3.65
N LEU A 193 12.79 2.27 3.43
CA LEU A 193 13.36 1.07 2.82
C LEU A 193 14.44 0.53 3.75
N ASN A 194 14.06 -0.07 4.86
CA ASN A 194 15.04 -0.70 5.75
C ASN A 194 15.78 -1.83 5.01
N GLU A 195 17.05 -1.97 5.42
CA GLU A 195 17.97 -3.02 5.03
C GLU A 195 17.30 -4.37 5.20
N HIS A 196 16.99 -5.05 4.10
CA HIS A 196 17.31 -6.45 3.87
C HIS A 196 16.61 -6.90 2.59
N THR A 197 17.45 -7.34 1.65
CA THR A 197 17.12 -8.02 0.39
C THR A 197 16.64 -7.14 -0.76
N PHE A 198 17.48 -7.07 -1.79
CA PHE A 198 17.22 -6.48 -3.12
C PHE A 198 15.90 -6.93 -3.79
N LEU A 199 15.36 -8.08 -3.39
CA LEU A 199 14.09 -8.65 -3.85
C LEU A 199 12.86 -8.25 -3.01
N HIS A 200 13.02 -7.71 -1.79
CA HIS A 200 11.94 -7.43 -0.83
C HIS A 200 11.23 -6.09 -1.03
N ALA A 201 11.82 -5.20 -1.81
CA ALA A 201 11.39 -3.82 -1.95
C ALA A 201 10.46 -3.56 -3.14
N TYR A 202 10.43 -4.46 -4.12
CA TYR A 202 9.90 -4.15 -5.46
C TYR A 202 8.99 -5.23 -6.05
N PHE A 203 8.72 -6.29 -5.28
CA PHE A 203 7.64 -7.21 -5.59
C PHE A 203 6.42 -6.86 -4.70
N ASP A 204 5.24 -7.23 -5.18
CA ASP A 204 3.89 -6.88 -4.71
C ASP A 204 3.71 -6.82 -3.18
N SER A 205 4.44 -7.65 -2.42
CA SER A 205 4.41 -7.61 -0.96
C SER A 205 4.88 -6.29 -0.31
N PHE A 206 5.57 -5.38 -1.01
CA PHE A 206 6.01 -4.08 -0.49
C PHE A 206 4.93 -2.98 -0.52
N PRO A 207 4.22 -2.74 -1.64
CA PRO A 207 3.01 -1.91 -1.65
C PRO A 207 2.02 -2.27 -0.53
N TYR A 208 1.73 -3.57 -0.33
CA TYR A 208 0.86 -4.03 0.75
C TYR A 208 1.31 -3.61 2.16
N ARG A 209 2.61 -3.45 2.41
CA ARG A 209 3.16 -3.05 3.72
C ARG A 209 3.19 -1.55 3.93
N THR A 210 3.07 -0.77 2.86
CA THR A 210 3.40 0.66 2.86
C THR A 210 2.25 1.55 2.41
N PHE A 211 1.29 0.99 1.68
CA PHE A 211 0.10 1.69 1.20
C PHE A 211 -0.95 1.86 2.31
N ASP A 212 -1.49 0.75 2.82
CA ASP A 212 -2.44 0.75 3.94
C ASP A 212 -1.82 0.09 5.16
N ARG A 213 -1.10 0.90 5.95
CA ARG A 213 -0.41 0.40 7.15
C ARG A 213 -1.39 -0.07 8.20
N GLY A 214 -2.55 0.58 8.36
CA GLY A 214 -3.52 0.20 9.37
C GLY A 214 -4.04 -1.21 9.15
N LEU A 215 -4.59 -1.45 7.95
CA LEU A 215 -5.10 -2.75 7.54
C LEU A 215 -3.98 -3.80 7.49
N TYR A 216 -2.81 -3.47 6.97
CA TYR A 216 -1.66 -4.39 6.98
C TYR A 216 -1.32 -4.87 8.38
N ASN A 217 -1.26 -3.97 9.36
CA ASN A 217 -0.92 -4.31 10.72
C ASN A 217 -2.03 -5.13 11.39
N PHE A 218 -3.28 -4.79 11.14
CA PHE A 218 -4.41 -5.61 11.57
C PHE A 218 -4.29 -7.05 11.03
N LEU A 219 -4.12 -7.20 9.72
CA LEU A 219 -3.95 -8.49 9.05
C LEU A 219 -2.74 -9.27 9.59
N LYS A 220 -1.59 -8.61 9.74
CA LYS A 220 -0.36 -9.22 10.25
C LYS A 220 -0.57 -9.80 11.65
N TRP A 221 -1.08 -9.00 12.58
CA TRP A 221 -1.14 -9.36 13.99
C TRP A 221 -2.34 -10.22 14.36
N HIS A 222 -3.48 -10.08 13.68
CA HIS A 222 -4.72 -10.77 14.02
C HIS A 222 -5.09 -11.91 13.07
N VAL A 223 -4.51 -11.97 11.86
CA VAL A 223 -4.81 -13.01 10.87
C VAL A 223 -3.58 -13.83 10.51
N TYR A 224 -2.46 -13.20 10.15
CA TYR A 224 -1.30 -13.92 9.63
C TYR A 224 -0.50 -14.62 10.74
N LEU A 225 -0.04 -13.88 11.75
CA LEU A 225 0.82 -14.40 12.81
C LEU A 225 0.15 -15.43 13.71
N PRO A 226 -1.14 -15.31 14.09
CA PRO A 226 -1.80 -16.33 14.92
C PRO A 226 -1.85 -17.71 14.26
N PHE A 227 -1.90 -17.77 12.93
CA PHE A 227 -1.91 -19.03 12.18
C PHE A 227 -0.51 -19.57 11.87
N LEU A 228 0.53 -18.76 12.08
CA LEU A 228 1.94 -19.18 12.03
C LEU A 228 2.40 -19.60 13.42
N ASN A 229 2.12 -20.86 13.79
CA ASN A 229 2.58 -21.41 15.06
C ASN A 229 4.10 -21.19 15.28
N GLN A 230 4.46 -20.47 16.34
CA GLN A 230 5.81 -19.94 16.57
C GLN A 230 6.77 -20.95 17.21
N SER A 231 6.28 -22.06 17.77
CA SER A 231 7.09 -22.89 18.67
C SER A 231 8.08 -23.83 17.97
N GLN A 232 7.91 -24.15 16.68
CA GLN A 232 8.76 -25.10 15.94
C GLN A 232 9.15 -24.63 14.52
N GLY A 233 8.88 -23.37 14.19
CA GLY A 233 9.00 -22.87 12.82
C GLY A 233 7.79 -23.28 11.96
N PRO A 234 7.14 -22.35 11.25
CA PRO A 234 5.94 -22.68 10.49
C PRO A 234 6.29 -23.49 9.23
N SER A 235 5.62 -24.63 9.05
CA SER A 235 5.68 -25.42 7.82
C SER A 235 5.24 -24.59 6.60
N VAL A 236 5.70 -24.97 5.41
CA VAL A 236 5.33 -24.29 4.16
C VAL A 236 3.80 -24.25 3.99
N GLY A 237 3.12 -25.37 4.28
CA GLY A 237 1.65 -25.44 4.24
C GLY A 237 0.97 -24.43 5.16
N ARG A 238 1.48 -24.21 6.39
CA ARG A 238 0.94 -23.19 7.30
C ARG A 238 1.17 -21.78 6.80
N LYS A 239 2.31 -21.49 6.17
CA LYS A 239 2.57 -20.18 5.55
C LYS A 239 1.62 -19.89 4.40
N VAL A 240 1.36 -20.89 3.57
CA VAL A 240 0.40 -20.79 2.46
C VAL A 240 -1.01 -20.58 3.02
N LEU A 241 -1.44 -21.39 3.98
CA LEU A 241 -2.76 -21.25 4.60
C LEU A 241 -2.94 -19.87 5.26
N ALA A 242 -1.96 -19.41 6.04
CA ALA A 242 -2.01 -18.08 6.66
C ALA A 242 -2.09 -16.96 5.61
N GLY A 243 -1.38 -17.09 4.49
CA GLY A 243 -1.48 -16.15 3.36
C GLY A 243 -2.87 -16.17 2.71
N LEU A 244 -3.42 -17.36 2.44
CA LEU A 244 -4.77 -17.50 1.89
C LEU A 244 -5.84 -16.93 2.82
N LEU A 245 -5.69 -17.10 4.14
CA LEU A 245 -6.60 -16.51 5.12
C LEU A 245 -6.54 -14.97 5.12
N VAL A 246 -5.34 -14.40 4.97
CA VAL A 246 -5.18 -12.94 4.83
C VAL A 246 -5.91 -12.44 3.58
N PHE A 247 -5.71 -13.07 2.42
CA PHE A 247 -6.39 -12.67 1.19
C PHE A 247 -7.90 -12.95 1.22
N GLY A 248 -8.32 -14.03 1.89
CA GLY A 248 -9.73 -14.31 2.15
C GLY A 248 -10.39 -13.24 3.00
N PHE A 249 -9.72 -12.76 4.05
CA PHE A 249 -10.19 -11.63 4.83
C PHE A 249 -10.32 -10.37 3.97
N VAL A 250 -9.30 -10.04 3.17
CA VAL A 250 -9.32 -8.86 2.27
C VAL A 250 -10.51 -8.93 1.29
N LEU A 251 -10.78 -10.11 0.73
CA LEU A 251 -11.92 -10.32 -0.17
C LEU A 251 -13.26 -10.08 0.52
N ILE A 252 -13.42 -10.58 1.76
CA ILE A 252 -14.65 -10.37 2.55
C ILE A 252 -14.78 -8.90 2.94
N PHE A 253 -13.69 -8.28 3.40
CA PHE A 253 -13.62 -6.89 3.85
C PHE A 253 -14.03 -5.91 2.74
N HIS A 254 -13.62 -6.18 1.49
CA HIS A 254 -13.99 -5.35 0.34
C HIS A 254 -15.28 -5.77 -0.37
N THR A 255 -16.03 -6.75 0.14
CA THR A 255 -17.18 -7.42 -0.49
C THR A 255 -16.79 -8.56 -1.44
N MET A 256 -17.43 -9.71 -1.27
CA MET A 256 -17.27 -10.88 -2.13
C MET A 256 -18.05 -10.71 -3.44
N ASN A 257 -17.40 -10.16 -4.47
CA ASN A 257 -17.93 -10.08 -5.83
C ASN A 257 -16.88 -10.54 -6.85
N GLY A 258 -17.30 -10.79 -8.10
CA GLY A 258 -16.41 -11.32 -9.14
C GLY A 258 -15.21 -10.42 -9.45
N VAL A 259 -15.41 -9.09 -9.40
CA VAL A 259 -14.36 -8.09 -9.68
C VAL A 259 -13.28 -8.12 -8.59
N ASN A 260 -13.68 -8.10 -7.33
CA ASN A 260 -12.77 -8.21 -6.19
C ASN A 260 -12.09 -9.58 -6.15
N GLY A 261 -12.79 -10.63 -6.57
CA GLY A 261 -12.23 -11.98 -6.72
C GLY A 261 -11.06 -12.01 -7.72
N ILE A 262 -11.20 -11.34 -8.88
CA ILE A 262 -10.12 -11.21 -9.87
C ILE A 262 -8.94 -10.45 -9.29
N TRP A 263 -9.19 -9.29 -8.65
CA TRP A 263 -8.14 -8.50 -8.01
C TRP A 263 -7.36 -9.32 -6.98
N VAL A 264 -8.05 -9.99 -6.05
CA VAL A 264 -7.41 -10.83 -5.04
C VAL A 264 -6.64 -12.00 -5.67
N LEU A 265 -7.19 -12.65 -6.70
CA LEU A 265 -6.50 -13.73 -7.41
C LEU A 265 -5.18 -13.26 -8.05
N ILE A 266 -5.20 -12.10 -8.71
CA ILE A 266 -3.99 -11.50 -9.31
C ILE A 266 -2.91 -11.31 -8.23
N ASN A 267 -3.25 -10.73 -7.08
CA ASN A 267 -2.29 -10.50 -6.00
C ASN A 267 -1.81 -11.81 -5.34
N VAL A 268 -2.68 -12.81 -5.18
CA VAL A 268 -2.27 -14.15 -4.70
C VAL A 268 -1.24 -14.77 -5.65
N LEU A 269 -1.48 -14.71 -6.96
CA LEU A 269 -0.56 -15.21 -7.97
C LEU A 269 0.75 -14.43 -7.96
N GLN A 270 0.71 -13.10 -7.82
CA GLN A 270 1.91 -12.28 -7.74
C GLN A 270 2.78 -12.63 -6.53
N VAL A 271 2.17 -12.78 -5.34
CA VAL A 271 2.90 -13.22 -4.14
C VAL A 271 3.47 -14.62 -4.32
N PHE A 272 2.72 -15.54 -4.94
CA PHE A 272 3.24 -16.87 -5.24
C PHE A 272 4.45 -16.82 -6.18
N PHE A 273 4.37 -16.08 -7.29
CA PHE A 273 5.47 -15.92 -8.23
C PHE A 273 6.68 -15.21 -7.62
N GLU A 274 6.47 -14.18 -6.78
CA GLU A 274 7.55 -13.52 -6.01
C GLU A 274 8.32 -14.55 -5.18
N GLN A 275 7.61 -15.43 -4.48
CA GLN A 275 8.23 -16.44 -3.63
C GLN A 275 8.91 -17.54 -4.46
N LEU A 276 8.30 -17.96 -5.57
CA LEU A 276 8.87 -18.92 -6.50
C LEU A 276 10.17 -18.40 -7.13
N ILE A 277 10.18 -17.17 -7.63
CA ILE A 277 11.36 -16.53 -8.23
C ILE A 277 12.48 -16.40 -7.20
N ARG A 278 12.15 -16.00 -5.96
CA ARG A 278 13.14 -15.93 -4.86
C ARG A 278 13.75 -17.28 -4.55
N TRP A 279 12.92 -18.31 -4.44
CA TRP A 279 13.38 -19.67 -4.20
C TRP A 279 14.23 -20.17 -5.36
N ALA A 280 13.77 -19.99 -6.61
CA ALA A 280 14.52 -20.37 -7.80
C ALA A 280 15.88 -19.68 -7.84
N TYR A 281 15.91 -18.37 -7.58
CA TYR A 281 17.16 -17.62 -7.53
C TYR A 281 18.06 -18.11 -6.40
N LYS A 282 17.60 -18.26 -5.16
CA LYS A 282 18.48 -18.57 -4.02
C LYS A 282 18.88 -20.04 -3.90
N SER A 283 18.03 -20.97 -4.32
CA SER A 283 18.08 -22.36 -3.86
C SER A 283 18.20 -23.39 -4.99
N THR A 284 18.42 -22.96 -6.24
CA THR A 284 18.52 -23.88 -7.39
C THR A 284 19.80 -23.66 -8.19
N LYS A 285 20.23 -24.69 -8.93
CA LYS A 285 21.37 -24.63 -9.87
C LYS A 285 21.16 -23.59 -10.97
N PHE A 286 19.90 -23.30 -11.33
CA PHE A 286 19.56 -22.21 -12.23
C PHE A 286 19.98 -20.86 -11.63
N GLY A 287 19.65 -20.63 -10.36
CA GLY A 287 20.06 -19.45 -9.62
C GLY A 287 21.58 -19.30 -9.49
N ASP A 288 22.31 -20.39 -9.27
CA ASP A 288 23.79 -20.40 -9.28
C ASP A 288 24.34 -20.00 -10.65
N SER A 289 23.76 -20.54 -11.72
CA SER A 289 24.15 -20.22 -13.10
C SER A 289 23.90 -18.74 -13.43
N VAL A 290 22.77 -18.18 -12.99
CA VAL A 290 22.45 -16.76 -13.15
C VAL A 290 23.46 -15.88 -12.41
N ARG A 291 23.78 -16.20 -11.14
CA ARG A 291 24.78 -15.46 -10.35
C ARG A 291 26.19 -15.55 -10.94
N ALA A 292 26.55 -16.67 -11.54
CA ALA A 292 27.86 -16.87 -12.15
C ALA A 292 28.02 -16.15 -13.50
N ARG A 293 26.93 -16.01 -14.28
CA ARG A 293 26.97 -15.44 -15.64
C ARG A 293 26.68 -13.94 -15.70
N PHE A 294 25.89 -13.41 -14.78
CA PHE A 294 25.47 -12.01 -14.82
C PHE A 294 26.20 -11.17 -13.77
N SER A 295 26.65 -9.98 -14.18
CA SER A 295 27.14 -8.97 -13.25
C SER A 295 26.00 -8.46 -12.34
N PRO A 296 26.32 -7.88 -11.16
CA PRO A 296 25.31 -7.29 -10.28
C PRO A 296 24.39 -6.29 -11.00
N ASN A 297 24.96 -5.47 -11.88
CA ASN A 297 24.20 -4.50 -12.69
C ASN A 297 23.21 -5.17 -13.64
N ASN A 298 23.61 -6.26 -14.30
CA ASN A 298 22.71 -6.99 -15.18
C ASN A 298 21.60 -7.71 -14.41
N ILE A 299 21.90 -8.22 -13.20
CA ILE A 299 20.90 -8.80 -12.29
C ILE A 299 19.89 -7.73 -11.86
N GLN A 300 20.34 -6.52 -11.54
CA GLN A 300 19.45 -5.39 -11.23
C GLN A 300 18.56 -5.02 -12.42
N ARG A 301 19.11 -4.96 -13.64
CA ARG A 301 18.32 -4.68 -14.86
C ARG A 301 17.26 -5.75 -15.09
N LEU A 302 17.61 -7.03 -14.99
CA LEU A 302 16.67 -8.15 -15.10
C LEU A 302 15.59 -8.08 -14.01
N THR A 303 15.99 -7.79 -12.77
CA THR A 303 15.05 -7.59 -11.65
C THR A 303 14.08 -6.45 -11.96
N GLY A 304 14.57 -5.33 -12.50
CA GLY A 304 13.73 -4.21 -12.91
C GLY A 304 12.68 -4.60 -13.94
N ILE A 305 13.03 -5.42 -14.94
CA ILE A 305 12.06 -5.91 -15.93
C ILE A 305 11.00 -6.79 -15.26
N LEU A 306 11.40 -7.74 -14.41
CA LEU A 306 10.47 -8.62 -13.69
C LEU A 306 9.54 -7.83 -12.75
N CYS A 307 10.09 -6.86 -12.01
CA CYS A 307 9.33 -5.95 -11.17
C CYS A 307 8.38 -5.08 -11.99
N SER A 308 8.74 -4.71 -13.22
CA SER A 308 7.88 -3.92 -14.10
C SER A 308 6.66 -4.72 -14.55
N VAL A 309 6.86 -5.96 -15.00
CA VAL A 309 5.75 -6.88 -15.34
C VAL A 309 4.87 -7.14 -14.12
N SER A 310 5.47 -7.32 -12.94
CA SER A 310 4.73 -7.48 -11.69
C SER A 310 3.91 -6.21 -11.35
N GLY A 311 4.49 -5.02 -11.47
CA GLY A 311 3.79 -3.75 -11.24
C GLY A 311 2.65 -3.50 -12.22
N MET A 312 2.82 -3.92 -13.48
CA MET A 312 1.77 -3.90 -14.49
C MET A 312 0.59 -4.80 -14.10
N LEU A 313 0.85 -6.02 -13.63
CA LEU A 313 -0.19 -6.94 -13.13
C LEU A 313 -0.90 -6.38 -11.90
N SER A 314 -0.15 -5.82 -10.95
CA SER A 314 -0.71 -5.18 -9.74
C SER A 314 -1.66 -4.05 -10.11
N SER A 315 -1.25 -3.22 -11.08
CA SER A 315 -2.06 -2.10 -11.58
C SER A 315 -3.30 -2.59 -12.33
N ALA A 316 -3.18 -3.61 -13.17
CA ALA A 316 -4.34 -4.24 -13.81
C ALA A 316 -5.34 -4.74 -12.75
N GLY A 317 -4.87 -5.46 -11.72
CA GLY A 317 -5.70 -5.89 -10.60
C GLY A 317 -6.38 -4.72 -9.88
N PHE A 318 -5.65 -3.62 -9.65
CA PHE A 318 -6.20 -2.40 -9.06
C PHE A 318 -7.30 -1.77 -9.92
N PHE A 319 -7.18 -1.78 -11.25
CA PHE A 319 -8.23 -1.28 -12.15
C PHE A 319 -9.47 -2.17 -12.17
N PHE A 320 -9.33 -3.50 -12.04
CA PHE A 320 -10.48 -4.35 -11.76
C PHE A 320 -11.17 -3.86 -10.49
N PHE A 321 -10.46 -3.84 -9.36
CA PHE A 321 -11.00 -3.45 -8.06
C PHE A 321 -11.72 -2.09 -8.06
N THR A 322 -11.15 -1.08 -8.72
CA THR A 322 -11.67 0.30 -8.66
C THR A 322 -12.66 0.66 -9.77
N LEU A 323 -12.51 0.10 -10.97
CA LEU A 323 -13.26 0.53 -12.17
C LEU A 323 -14.20 -0.54 -12.73
N GLY A 324 -14.21 -1.73 -12.12
CA GLY A 324 -15.06 -2.83 -12.55
C GLY A 324 -14.45 -3.69 -13.66
N TYR A 325 -15.21 -4.71 -14.05
CA TYR A 325 -14.75 -5.77 -14.95
C TYR A 325 -14.34 -5.25 -16.33
N SER A 326 -15.20 -4.45 -16.96
CA SER A 326 -15.01 -3.96 -18.33
C SER A 326 -13.76 -3.11 -18.49
N SER A 327 -13.61 -2.12 -17.60
CA SER A 327 -12.43 -1.26 -17.51
C SER A 327 -11.17 -2.06 -17.20
N GLY A 328 -11.26 -3.02 -16.27
CA GLY A 328 -10.14 -3.88 -15.92
C GLY A 328 -9.63 -4.71 -17.11
N ILE A 329 -10.52 -5.36 -17.87
CA ILE A 329 -10.15 -6.13 -19.07
C ILE A 329 -9.53 -5.23 -20.14
N TRP A 330 -10.15 -4.07 -20.40
CA TRP A 330 -9.69 -3.17 -21.44
C TRP A 330 -8.30 -2.59 -21.12
N ILE A 331 -8.08 -2.14 -19.89
CA ILE A 331 -6.76 -1.63 -19.46
C ILE A 331 -5.72 -2.75 -19.44
N LEU A 332 -6.08 -3.96 -18.99
CA LEU A 332 -5.20 -5.13 -19.07
C LEU A 332 -4.79 -5.40 -20.52
N TYR A 333 -5.73 -5.31 -21.47
CA TYR A 333 -5.44 -5.48 -22.89
C TYR A 333 -4.41 -4.44 -23.38
N LEU A 334 -4.64 -3.16 -23.09
CA LEU A 334 -3.70 -2.09 -23.46
C LEU A 334 -2.31 -2.33 -22.86
N MET A 335 -2.23 -2.66 -21.56
CA MET A 335 -0.94 -2.81 -20.89
C MET A 335 -0.13 -4.01 -21.39
N PHE A 336 -0.78 -5.12 -21.80
CA PHE A 336 -0.08 -6.38 -22.08
C PHE A 336 -0.06 -6.80 -23.55
N PHE A 337 -0.98 -6.31 -24.37
CA PHE A 337 -1.17 -6.81 -25.74
C PHE A 337 -1.15 -5.72 -26.81
N ASP A 338 -1.40 -4.46 -26.47
CA ASP A 338 -1.29 -3.37 -27.45
C ASP A 338 0.19 -3.05 -27.75
N PRO A 339 0.58 -2.97 -29.03
CA PRO A 339 1.99 -2.81 -29.44
C PRO A 339 2.61 -1.47 -29.03
N ILE A 340 1.80 -0.44 -28.72
CA ILE A 340 2.27 0.88 -28.30
C ILE A 340 2.26 0.98 -26.77
N TYR A 341 1.16 0.57 -26.12
CA TYR A 341 1.04 0.70 -24.67
C TYR A 341 1.86 -0.32 -23.89
N LEU A 342 2.15 -1.50 -24.45
CA LEU A 342 3.03 -2.49 -23.82
C LEU A 342 4.44 -1.92 -23.54
N PRO A 343 5.19 -1.43 -24.54
CA PRO A 343 6.52 -0.88 -24.28
C PRO A 343 6.46 0.38 -23.42
N VAL A 344 5.43 1.23 -23.57
CA VAL A 344 5.27 2.43 -22.73
C VAL A 344 5.07 2.05 -21.26
N SER A 345 4.15 1.12 -20.98
CA SER A 345 3.88 0.65 -19.62
C SER A 345 5.13 0.03 -19.01
N LEU A 346 5.81 -0.84 -19.75
CA LEU A 346 7.03 -1.50 -19.29
C LEU A 346 8.13 -0.48 -18.94
N VAL A 347 8.35 0.53 -19.80
CA VAL A 347 9.33 1.60 -19.56
C VAL A 347 8.95 2.42 -18.32
N LEU A 348 7.68 2.81 -18.16
CA LEU A 348 7.23 3.60 -17.00
C LEU A 348 7.46 2.87 -15.67
N PHE A 349 7.08 1.60 -15.58
CA PHE A 349 7.34 0.80 -14.37
C PHE A 349 8.83 0.55 -14.17
N TYR A 350 9.59 0.35 -15.24
CA TYR A 350 11.04 0.15 -15.17
C TYR A 350 11.77 1.38 -14.66
N CYS A 351 11.44 2.57 -15.20
CA CYS A 351 11.97 3.84 -14.72
C CYS A 351 11.62 4.07 -13.25
N THR A 352 10.38 3.77 -12.84
CA THR A 352 9.95 3.87 -11.44
C THR A 352 10.80 2.98 -10.54
N TYR A 353 11.08 1.74 -10.96
CA TYR A 353 11.97 0.82 -10.26
C TYR A 353 13.40 1.37 -10.15
N GLN A 354 13.97 1.89 -11.25
CA GLN A 354 15.33 2.42 -11.25
C GLN A 354 15.48 3.65 -10.34
N ILE A 355 14.54 4.60 -10.45
CA ILE A 355 14.54 5.81 -9.61
C ILE A 355 14.47 5.43 -8.13
N SER A 356 13.57 4.51 -7.76
CA SER A 356 13.45 4.09 -6.37
C SER A 356 14.71 3.37 -5.87
N THR A 357 15.35 2.56 -6.71
CA THR A 357 16.61 1.88 -6.36
C THR A 357 17.73 2.88 -6.14
N GLU A 358 17.85 3.89 -7.00
CA GLU A 358 18.89 4.92 -6.88
C GLU A 358 18.69 5.80 -5.66
N MET A 359 17.44 6.22 -5.38
CA MET A 359 17.10 6.97 -4.17
C MET A 359 17.46 6.20 -2.89
N LYS A 360 17.31 4.87 -2.89
CA LYS A 360 17.74 4.02 -1.78
C LYS A 360 19.26 4.03 -1.61
N ASN A 361 20.01 3.89 -2.69
CA ASN A 361 21.48 3.91 -2.67
C ASN A 361 22.00 5.25 -2.14
N LEU A 362 21.44 6.36 -2.62
CA LEU A 362 21.78 7.71 -2.15
C LEU A 362 21.53 7.87 -0.65
N ARG A 363 20.39 7.39 -0.14
CA ARG A 363 20.09 7.48 1.30
C ARG A 363 21.08 6.67 2.14
N ASN A 364 21.40 5.45 1.70
CA ASN A 364 22.34 4.59 2.42
C ASN A 364 23.74 5.22 2.47
N SER A 365 24.24 5.77 1.35
CA SER A 365 25.52 6.46 1.32
C SER A 365 25.58 7.68 2.27
N LYS A 366 24.47 8.42 2.40
CA LYS A 366 24.36 9.58 3.30
C LYS A 366 24.29 9.20 4.78
N ILE A 367 23.82 7.99 5.09
CA ILE A 367 23.82 7.46 6.46
C ILE A 367 25.23 7.02 6.82
N GLU A 368 25.90 6.28 5.93
CA GLU A 368 27.30 5.86 6.11
C GLU A 368 28.23 7.07 6.28
N SER A 369 28.06 8.12 5.47
CA SER A 369 28.87 9.35 5.56
C SER A 369 28.63 10.19 6.82
N LYS A 370 27.59 9.89 7.61
CA LYS A 370 27.32 10.54 8.90
C LYS A 370 27.80 9.72 10.09
N LEU A 371 28.11 8.44 9.86
CA LEU A 371 28.60 7.50 10.87
C LEU A 371 30.14 7.42 10.88
N CYS A 372 30.78 7.76 9.76
CA CYS A 372 32.20 8.10 9.68
C CYS A 372 32.42 9.59 9.95
#